data_AF-A0A3B9NLQ6-F1
#
_entry.id   AF-A0A3B9NLQ6-F1
#
_cell.length_a   1.000
_cell.length_b   1.000
_cell.length_c   1.000
_cell.angle_alpha   90.00
_cell.angle_beta   90.00
_cell.angle_gamma   90.00
#
_symmetry.space_group_name_H-M   'P 1'
#
loop_
_entity.id
_entity.type
_entity.pdbx_description
1 polymer ?
#
loop_
_entity_poly.entity_id
_entity_poly.type
_entity_poly.pdbx_seq_one_letter_code
_entity_poly.pdbx_strand_id
1 'polypeptide(L)'
;GFMIQGGGHYRDLAESPSGPSLRNEADNGLRNEVGTIAMARMAEIDSATNQFFINVADNRRLDHQGDSCSREEEAAAEARAERGLFKPKRCKSFGYAVFGRVIDGMSVVKTIEQVATVTQADFFDVPKDPITILSIRRLP
;
A
#
# COMPACT_ATOMS: atom_id res chain seq x y z
N GLY A 1 -0.21 5.44 15.06
CA GLY A 1 0.43 6.24 14.00
C GLY A 1 1.08 5.34 12.98
N PHE A 2 0.37 4.88 11.95
CA PHE A 2 1.00 4.24 10.78
C PHE A 2 0.31 4.69 9.48
N MET A 3 -0.77 4.03 9.07
CA MET A 3 -1.57 4.40 7.90
C MET A 3 -3.01 3.88 8.04
N ILE A 4 -3.91 4.31 7.15
CA ILE A 4 -5.21 3.68 6.91
C ILE A 4 -5.25 3.18 5.46
N GLN A 5 -5.71 1.95 5.22
CA GLN A 5 -5.72 1.32 3.90
C GLN A 5 -7.14 1.02 3.43
N GLY A 6 -7.40 1.14 2.13
CA GLY A 6 -8.70 0.86 1.54
C GLY A 6 -8.64 0.66 0.01
N GLY A 7 -9.81 0.65 -0.63
CA GLY A 7 -9.96 0.54 -2.08
C GLY A 7 -10.14 -0.87 -2.64
N GLY A 8 -9.80 -1.92 -1.86
CA GLY A 8 -9.77 -3.31 -2.34
C GLY A 8 -10.91 -4.22 -1.92
N HIS A 9 -11.75 -3.81 -0.96
CA HIS A 9 -12.78 -4.68 -0.39
C HIS A 9 -14.09 -3.93 -0.12
N TYR A 10 -15.20 -4.66 -0.20
CA TYR A 10 -16.51 -4.25 0.26
C TYR A 10 -16.67 -4.47 1.78
N ARG A 11 -17.83 -4.06 2.33
CA ARG A 11 -18.11 -4.11 3.78
C ARG A 11 -18.08 -5.52 4.37
N ASP A 12 -18.33 -6.53 3.56
CA ASP A 12 -18.32 -7.95 3.89
C ASP A 12 -16.94 -8.61 3.66
N LEU A 13 -15.91 -7.80 3.37
CA LEU A 13 -14.56 -8.23 2.97
C LEU A 13 -14.51 -8.99 1.64
N ALA A 14 -15.57 -8.96 0.83
CA ALA A 14 -15.48 -9.41 -0.55
C ALA A 14 -14.57 -8.46 -1.34
N GLU A 15 -13.70 -9.00 -2.19
CA GLU A 15 -12.82 -8.19 -3.03
C GLU A 15 -13.62 -7.31 -3.99
N SER A 16 -13.19 -6.05 -4.13
CA SER A 16 -13.72 -5.15 -5.16
C SER A 16 -13.04 -5.44 -6.51
N PRO A 17 -13.69 -5.15 -7.65
CA PRO A 17 -13.07 -5.27 -8.96
C PRO A 17 -11.74 -4.51 -9.03
N SER A 18 -10.67 -5.22 -9.39
CA SER A 18 -9.34 -4.68 -9.57
C SER A 18 -8.96 -4.61 -11.05
N GLY A 19 -8.16 -3.60 -11.42
CA GLY A 19 -7.54 -3.50 -12.73
C GLY A 19 -6.29 -4.38 -12.86
N PRO A 20 -5.58 -4.29 -14.00
CA PRO A 20 -4.27 -4.92 -14.14
C PRO A 20 -3.27 -4.34 -13.13
N SER A 21 -2.24 -5.13 -12.80
CA SER A 21 -1.13 -4.66 -11.99
C SER A 21 -0.43 -3.46 -12.64
N LEU A 22 -0.08 -2.49 -11.82
CA LEU A 22 0.58 -1.25 -12.20
C LEU A 22 2.07 -1.30 -11.91
N ARG A 23 2.85 -0.66 -12.77
CA ARG A 23 4.27 -0.39 -12.51
C ARG A 23 4.39 0.48 -11.25
N ASN A 24 5.27 0.08 -10.34
CA ASN A 24 5.55 0.82 -9.12
C ASN A 24 6.51 2.00 -9.41
N GLU A 25 6.05 3.21 -9.09
CA GLU A 25 6.77 4.47 -9.29
C GLU A 25 7.37 5.03 -7.98
N ALA A 26 7.67 4.19 -6.98
CA ALA A 26 8.23 4.64 -5.70
C ALA A 26 9.58 5.36 -5.83
N ASP A 27 10.28 5.18 -6.96
CA ASP A 27 11.52 5.86 -7.32
C ASP A 27 11.32 7.30 -7.83
N ASN A 28 10.09 7.83 -7.77
CA ASN A 28 9.75 9.20 -8.19
C ASN A 28 10.24 10.32 -7.23
N GLY A 29 10.92 9.97 -6.14
CA GLY A 29 11.47 10.92 -5.15
C GLY A 29 10.47 11.45 -4.12
N LEU A 30 9.18 11.07 -4.21
CA LEU A 30 8.17 11.40 -3.20
C LEU A 30 8.29 10.46 -1.99
N ARG A 31 8.06 11.02 -0.80
CA ARG A 31 8.22 10.32 0.47
C ARG A 31 6.88 10.05 1.12
N ASN A 32 6.78 8.93 1.83
CA ASN A 32 5.64 8.48 2.62
C ASN A 32 5.55 9.29 3.93
N GLU A 33 5.38 10.60 3.80
CA GLU A 33 5.21 11.54 4.90
C GLU A 33 3.73 11.66 5.29
N VAL A 34 3.46 12.17 6.48
CA VAL A 34 2.08 12.36 6.97
C VAL A 34 1.20 13.12 5.96
N GLY A 35 0.01 12.58 5.70
CA GLY A 35 -0.99 13.10 4.77
C GLY A 35 -0.79 12.70 3.31
N THR A 36 0.29 12.02 2.95
CA THR A 36 0.46 11.48 1.59
C THR A 36 -0.43 10.26 1.34
N ILE A 37 -0.85 10.10 0.08
CA ILE A 37 -1.55 8.90 -0.40
C ILE A 37 -0.60 8.11 -1.31
N ALA A 38 -0.53 6.80 -1.09
CA ALA A 38 0.34 5.89 -1.80
C ALA A 38 -0.36 4.58 -2.18
N MET A 39 0.13 3.93 -3.23
CA MET A 39 -0.41 2.65 -3.69
C MET A 39 -0.03 1.51 -2.75
N ALA A 40 -1.00 0.70 -2.32
CA ALA A 40 -0.72 -0.57 -1.67
C ALA A 40 -0.41 -1.64 -2.73
N ARG A 41 0.36 -2.66 -2.33
CA ARG A 41 0.79 -3.76 -3.21
C ARG A 41 1.05 -5.03 -2.40
N MET A 42 1.22 -6.14 -3.12
CA MET A 42 1.66 -7.43 -2.59
C MET A 42 3.19 -7.47 -2.51
N ALA A 43 3.79 -8.67 -2.49
CA ALA A 43 5.22 -8.84 -2.29
C ALA A 43 6.03 -8.33 -3.49
N GLU A 44 5.52 -8.60 -4.70
CA GLU A 44 6.10 -8.25 -5.99
C GLU A 44 6.15 -6.73 -6.16
N ILE A 45 7.15 -6.25 -6.89
CA ILE A 45 7.37 -4.81 -7.06
C ILE A 45 6.19 -4.18 -7.81
N ASP A 46 5.82 -4.76 -8.95
CA ASP A 46 4.81 -4.24 -9.89
C ASP A 46 3.47 -4.99 -9.74
N SER A 47 2.87 -4.88 -8.55
CA SER A 47 1.67 -5.65 -8.18
C SER A 47 0.49 -4.79 -7.70
N ALA A 48 0.65 -3.47 -7.66
CA ALA A 48 -0.40 -2.57 -7.19
C ALA A 48 -1.59 -2.56 -8.14
N THR A 49 -2.82 -2.51 -7.63
CA THR A 49 -4.04 -2.44 -8.45
C THR A 49 -4.94 -1.28 -8.02
N ASN A 50 -5.94 -1.53 -7.16
CA ASN A 50 -6.93 -0.56 -6.72
C ASN A 50 -6.79 -0.17 -5.23
N GLN A 51 -5.91 -0.85 -4.49
CA GLN A 51 -5.68 -0.55 -3.07
C GLN A 51 -4.72 0.61 -2.87
N PHE A 52 -5.04 1.49 -1.93
CA PHE A 52 -4.21 2.62 -1.53
C PHE A 52 -4.21 2.76 -0.01
N PHE A 53 -3.24 3.49 0.51
CA PHE A 53 -3.20 3.90 1.91
C PHE A 53 -2.90 5.38 2.06
N ILE A 54 -3.36 5.97 3.17
CA ILE A 54 -3.05 7.34 3.58
C ILE A 54 -2.13 7.26 4.80
N ASN A 55 -0.97 7.92 4.71
CA ASN A 55 -0.01 8.00 5.79
C ASN A 55 -0.54 8.92 6.91
N VAL A 56 -0.62 8.42 8.14
CA VAL A 56 -0.97 9.23 9.34
C VAL A 56 0.24 9.60 10.20
N ALA A 57 1.41 9.07 9.84
CA ALA A 57 2.72 9.38 10.39
C ALA A 57 3.77 9.36 9.27
N ASP A 58 4.97 9.86 9.55
CA ASP A 58 6.10 9.77 8.62
C ASP A 58 6.64 8.33 8.59
N ASN A 59 6.39 7.62 7.50
CA ASN A 59 6.68 6.20 7.33
C ASN A 59 7.88 5.97 6.40
N ARG A 60 9.02 6.59 6.70
CA ARG A 60 10.21 6.56 5.82
C ARG A 60 10.73 5.17 5.46
N ARG A 61 10.41 4.15 6.25
CA ARG A 61 10.69 2.75 5.92
C ARG A 61 9.94 2.23 4.67
N LEU A 62 8.94 2.96 4.19
CA LEU A 62 8.16 2.64 2.99
C LEU A 62 8.71 3.34 1.74
N ASP A 63 9.66 4.28 1.89
CA ASP A 63 10.24 5.03 0.77
C ASP A 63 11.19 4.17 -0.05
N HIS A 64 11.29 4.47 -1.35
CA HIS A 64 12.38 3.98 -2.19
C HIS A 64 13.69 4.67 -1.78
N GLN A 65 14.72 3.87 -1.50
CA GLN A 65 16.00 4.31 -0.96
C GLN A 65 17.16 3.55 -1.61
N GLY A 66 18.40 3.91 -1.26
CA GLY A 66 19.60 3.30 -1.85
C GLY A 66 19.73 1.78 -1.61
N ASP A 67 19.10 1.23 -0.58
CA ASP A 67 19.07 -0.21 -0.27
C ASP A 67 17.77 -0.91 -0.71
N SER A 68 16.93 -0.23 -1.49
CA SER A 68 15.70 -0.80 -2.03
C SER A 68 15.97 -1.90 -3.05
N CYS A 69 15.05 -2.88 -3.10
CA CYS A 69 15.12 -3.92 -4.13
C CYS A 69 15.04 -3.31 -5.52
N SER A 70 15.69 -3.93 -6.49
CA SER A 70 15.49 -3.61 -7.91
C SER A 70 14.66 -4.69 -8.62
N ARG A 71 14.06 -4.33 -9.76
CA ARG A 71 13.36 -5.29 -10.65
C ARG A 71 14.32 -6.36 -11.18
N GLU A 72 15.58 -6.00 -11.40
CA GLU A 72 16.62 -6.95 -11.82
C GLU A 72 16.89 -8.00 -10.73
N GLU A 73 16.93 -7.57 -9.46
CA GLU A 73 17.10 -8.47 -8.32
C GLU A 73 15.89 -9.40 -8.14
N GLU A 74 14.68 -8.89 -8.35
CA GLU A 74 13.45 -9.67 -8.32
C GLU A 74 13.42 -10.73 -9.43
N ALA A 75 13.61 -10.33 -10.69
CA ALA A 75 13.66 -11.25 -11.82
C ALA A 75 14.77 -12.31 -11.65
N ALA A 76 15.94 -11.91 -11.14
CA ALA A 76 17.01 -12.86 -10.87
C ALA A 76 16.70 -13.80 -9.69
N ALA A 77 15.87 -13.40 -8.72
CA ALA A 77 15.42 -14.28 -7.65
C ALA A 77 14.39 -15.30 -8.16
N GLU A 78 13.45 -14.88 -8.98
CA GLU A 78 12.46 -15.74 -9.62
C GLU A 78 13.11 -16.79 -10.52
N ALA A 79 14.02 -16.36 -11.42
CA ALA A 79 14.75 -17.29 -12.29
C ALA A 79 15.60 -18.32 -11.53
N ARG A 80 15.99 -18.03 -10.27
CA ARG A 80 16.66 -19.00 -9.39
C ARG A 80 15.66 -19.92 -8.71
N ALA A 81 14.52 -19.39 -8.25
CA ALA A 81 13.45 -20.18 -7.66
C ALA A 81 12.88 -21.22 -8.65
N GLU A 82 12.73 -20.85 -9.92
CA GLU A 82 12.36 -21.77 -11.00
C GLU A 82 13.35 -22.92 -11.19
N ARG A 83 14.62 -22.71 -10.80
CA ARG A 83 15.68 -23.73 -10.80
C ARG A 83 15.77 -24.50 -9.47
N GLY A 84 14.82 -24.30 -8.56
CA GLY A 84 14.82 -24.92 -7.22
C GLY A 84 15.89 -24.36 -6.27
N LEU A 85 16.50 -23.21 -6.59
CA LEU A 85 17.53 -22.58 -5.77
C LEU A 85 16.91 -21.49 -4.90
N PHE A 86 16.71 -21.78 -3.62
CA PHE A 86 16.24 -20.78 -2.65
C PHE A 86 17.42 -20.01 -2.05
N LYS A 87 17.50 -18.71 -2.35
CA LYS A 87 18.45 -17.79 -1.71
C LYS A 87 17.67 -16.59 -1.16
N PRO A 88 17.84 -16.21 0.12
CA PRO A 88 17.13 -15.08 0.68
C PRO A 88 17.46 -13.77 -0.07
N LYS A 89 16.43 -12.98 -0.41
CA LYS A 89 16.59 -11.62 -0.91
C LYS A 89 17.28 -10.78 0.18
N ARG A 90 18.29 -10.00 -0.19
CA ARG A 90 19.06 -9.13 0.73
C ARG A 90 18.45 -7.72 0.86
N CYS A 91 17.73 -7.28 -0.15
CA CYS A 91 17.01 -6.03 -0.18
C CYS A 91 15.66 -6.18 0.55
N LYS A 92 15.14 -5.09 1.14
CA LYS A 92 13.90 -5.14 1.94
C LYS A 92 12.64 -5.06 1.07
N SER A 93 12.59 -4.05 0.21
CA SER A 93 11.40 -3.64 -0.56
C SER A 93 11.81 -2.63 -1.62
N PHE A 94 11.10 -2.55 -2.75
CA PHE A 94 11.24 -1.43 -3.71
C PHE A 94 10.67 -0.10 -3.15
N GLY A 95 9.81 -0.18 -2.13
CA GLY A 95 9.05 0.96 -1.61
C GLY A 95 7.60 1.00 -2.13
N TYR A 96 6.90 2.06 -1.75
CA TYR A 96 5.49 2.31 -2.07
C TYR A 96 5.33 3.67 -2.72
N ALA A 97 4.72 3.69 -3.90
CA ALA A 97 4.60 4.88 -4.74
C ALA A 97 3.60 5.87 -4.16
N VAL A 98 4.10 6.99 -3.66
CA VAL A 98 3.28 8.17 -3.33
C VAL A 98 2.86 8.84 -4.63
N PHE A 99 1.57 9.17 -4.74
CA PHE A 99 1.00 9.79 -5.94
C PHE A 99 0.09 11.01 -5.63
N GLY A 100 0.00 11.40 -4.36
CA GLY A 100 -0.78 12.58 -3.98
C GLY A 100 -0.69 12.89 -2.49
N ARG A 101 -1.52 13.86 -2.07
CA ARG A 101 -1.64 14.27 -0.66
C ARG A 101 -3.06 14.69 -0.33
N VAL A 102 -3.48 14.42 0.89
CA VAL A 102 -4.70 14.98 1.49
C VAL A 102 -4.51 16.49 1.66
N ILE A 103 -5.36 17.27 1.01
CA ILE A 103 -5.36 18.75 1.09
C ILE A 103 -6.40 19.28 2.08
N ASP A 104 -7.45 18.51 2.34
CA ASP A 104 -8.52 18.80 3.31
C ASP A 104 -9.03 17.49 3.91
N GLY A 105 -9.55 17.54 5.14
CA GLY A 105 -10.11 16.37 5.82
C GLY A 105 -9.10 15.48 6.55
N MET A 106 -7.88 15.96 6.83
CA MET A 106 -6.91 15.19 7.65
C MET A 106 -7.42 14.88 9.07
N SER A 107 -8.34 15.68 9.61
CA SER A 107 -9.04 15.36 10.86
C SER A 107 -9.87 14.08 10.74
N VAL A 108 -10.55 13.88 9.61
CA VAL A 108 -11.34 12.66 9.33
C VAL A 108 -10.42 11.45 9.25
N VAL A 109 -9.29 11.57 8.54
CA VAL A 109 -8.27 10.51 8.45
C VAL A 109 -7.79 10.09 9.85
N LYS A 110 -7.51 11.06 10.73
CA LYS A 110 -7.10 10.80 12.11
C LYS A 110 -8.21 10.15 12.95
N THR A 111 -9.47 10.53 12.74
CA THR A 111 -10.60 9.85 13.39
C THR A 111 -10.70 8.40 12.94
N ILE A 112 -10.49 8.13 11.65
CA ILE A 112 -10.52 6.76 11.09
C ILE A 112 -9.39 5.90 11.67
N GLU A 113 -8.17 6.44 11.83
CA GLU A 113 -7.04 5.72 12.44
C GLU A 113 -7.35 5.19 13.84
N GLN A 114 -8.20 5.88 14.60
CA GLN A 114 -8.44 5.60 16.01
C GLN A 114 -9.60 4.63 16.28
N VAL A 115 -10.31 4.17 15.25
CA VAL A 115 -11.45 3.27 15.45
C VAL A 115 -11.00 1.92 16.01
N ALA A 116 -11.88 1.28 16.78
CA ALA A 116 -11.61 -0.07 17.27
C ALA A 116 -11.53 -1.05 16.09
N THR A 117 -10.49 -1.89 16.09
CA THR A 117 -10.28 -2.93 15.09
C THR A 117 -10.46 -4.33 15.67
N VAL A 118 -10.68 -5.30 14.78
CA VAL A 118 -10.75 -6.73 15.06
C VAL A 118 -9.94 -7.49 14.01
N THR A 119 -9.58 -8.73 14.33
CA THR A 119 -9.10 -9.68 13.34
C THR A 119 -10.29 -10.46 12.79
N GLN A 120 -10.40 -10.54 11.47
CA GLN A 120 -11.48 -11.24 10.78
C GLN A 120 -10.90 -12.06 9.62
N ALA A 121 -11.06 -13.39 9.68
CA ALA A 121 -10.37 -14.32 8.79
C ALA A 121 -8.84 -14.05 8.79
N ASP A 122 -8.24 -13.88 7.61
CA ASP A 122 -6.80 -13.59 7.46
C ASP A 122 -6.49 -12.08 7.49
N PHE A 123 -7.50 -11.23 7.73
CA PHE A 123 -7.33 -9.78 7.79
C PHE A 123 -7.14 -9.32 9.24
N PHE A 124 -6.02 -8.64 9.47
CA PHE A 124 -5.71 -7.95 10.72
C PHE A 124 -6.12 -6.47 10.61
N ASP A 125 -6.35 -5.83 11.76
CA ASP A 125 -6.67 -4.41 11.86
C ASP A 125 -7.91 -3.96 11.06
N VAL A 126 -8.92 -4.83 10.94
CA VAL A 126 -10.20 -4.51 10.28
C VAL A 126 -11.07 -3.68 11.23
N PRO A 127 -11.61 -2.51 10.84
CA PRO A 127 -12.53 -1.76 11.67
C PRO A 127 -13.72 -2.61 12.13
N LYS A 128 -14.01 -2.62 13.44
CA LYS A 128 -15.16 -3.33 14.01
C LYS A 128 -16.47 -2.90 13.34
N ASP A 129 -16.60 -1.60 13.12
CA ASP A 129 -17.67 -0.98 12.33
C ASP A 129 -17.10 -0.55 10.98
N PRO A 130 -17.50 -1.16 9.85
CA PRO A 130 -16.89 -0.88 8.55
C PRO A 130 -17.00 0.57 8.11
N ILE A 131 -15.86 1.17 7.76
CA ILE A 131 -15.74 2.53 7.22
C ILE A 131 -15.82 2.44 5.70
N THR A 132 -16.86 3.03 5.12
CA THR A 132 -17.18 2.88 3.68
C THR A 132 -16.94 4.17 2.92
N ILE A 133 -16.21 4.09 1.81
CA ILE A 133 -16.16 5.17 0.82
C ILE A 133 -17.47 5.13 0.02
N LEU A 134 -18.37 6.07 0.30
CA LEU A 134 -19.71 6.09 -0.30
C LEU A 134 -19.70 6.54 -1.76
N SER A 135 -18.82 7.47 -2.12
CA SER A 135 -18.69 7.96 -3.48
C SER A 135 -17.31 8.59 -3.70
N ILE A 136 -16.87 8.62 -4.95
CA ILE A 136 -15.64 9.29 -5.39
C ILE A 136 -16.04 10.23 -6.51
N ARG A 137 -15.58 11.50 -6.43
CA ARG A 137 -15.82 12.52 -7.45
C ARG A 137 -14.53 13.26 -7.74
N ARG A 138 -14.15 13.34 -9.02
CA ARG A 138 -13.13 14.26 -9.48
C ARG A 138 -13.70 15.68 -9.44
N LEU A 139 -13.05 16.57 -8.70
CA LEU A 139 -13.43 17.98 -8.64
C LEU A 139 -13.08 18.67 -9.98
N PRO A 140 -13.88 19.68 -10.39
CA PRO A 140 -13.63 20.45 -11.62
C PRO A 140 -12.33 21.26 -11.55
#